data_AF-M3B256-F1
#
_entry.id   AF-M3B256-F1
#
_cell.length_a   1.000
_cell.length_b   1.000
_cell.length_c   1.000
_cell.angle_alpha   90.00
_cell.angle_beta   90.00
_cell.angle_gamma   90.00
#
_symmetry.space_group_name_H-M   'P 1'
#
loop_
_entity.id
_entity.type
_entity.pdbx_description
1 polymer ?
#
loop_
_entity_poly.entity_id
_entity_poly.type
_entity_poly.pdbx_seq_one_letter_code
_entity_poly.pdbx_strand_id
1 'polypeptide(L)'
;MKSFYAFLPLISSVWCLPAQDALEPRATGTLESWLSAESPVALQGILNNIGAQGNKVQGANPGIVVASPSKSNPDYFYTWTRDAALTIKCLVDQFLAGQTNLEGIIQDYVNSQVALQTVPNRSGSLCSGGLGEPKFGVDGTQFTGDWGRPQRDGPALRVTAMIAYARYLISKGQTSQVANIIWPVVANDLTYVAQYWNQTGFDLWEEVSSASFFTTASQYRSLVEGSALAAQIGKTCPHCDSQAPQILCALQSYWTGSYVLSNTGGGRSGKDANSILASIQLFDPATGCDAKTYQPCSDKALANHKQVTDSFRSVYTINNGIAQGRGVAVGRYSEDVYQGGNPWYLATFAAAEQLYYAVYQWRQQGSITITATSLPFFRDIYSAAATGTYASSSTTFTSIVNAVLAYADSYFANAQQYTPQNGALAEQYSRSNGSPLSASDLTWSYAAFLTALSARKAVVPSTWGANSAQVPNSCSGSSANGPCVAATNTFSRPGSTPTATSTGACSATPTRTNVLFKNIVTTNYLETVAIVGSISELGSWNTANAVNLSAQNYTSTNNLWYVTVGLPARASFQYKYIRKQQDGSVRWESNPDRTYTVPANCAGSATQSDSWR
;
A
#
# COMPACT_ATOMS: atom_id res chain seq x y z
N MET A 1 -81.91 20.63 -7.12
CA MET A 1 -80.93 20.53 -6.02
C MET A 1 -80.07 19.30 -6.31
N LYS A 2 -78.83 19.53 -6.79
CA LYS A 2 -77.54 19.16 -6.16
C LYS A 2 -77.36 17.63 -6.04
N SER A 3 -76.38 17.00 -6.69
CA SER A 3 -74.96 17.24 -6.43
C SER A 3 -74.04 16.98 -7.64
N PHE A 4 -73.04 17.84 -7.74
CA PHE A 4 -71.84 17.74 -8.58
C PHE A 4 -70.93 16.60 -8.10
N TYR A 5 -70.38 15.82 -9.03
CA TYR A 5 -69.09 15.16 -8.86
C TYR A 5 -68.20 15.55 -10.04
N ALA A 6 -67.16 16.32 -9.73
CA ALA A 6 -66.13 16.75 -10.66
C ALA A 6 -65.15 15.60 -10.93
N PHE A 7 -64.89 15.34 -12.21
CA PHE A 7 -63.75 14.55 -12.66
C PHE A 7 -62.48 15.39 -12.50
N LEU A 8 -61.58 14.96 -11.62
CA LEU A 8 -60.21 15.46 -11.52
C LEU A 8 -59.30 14.52 -12.35
N PRO A 9 -58.47 15.05 -13.28
CA PRO A 9 -57.50 14.24 -13.98
C PRO A 9 -56.31 13.95 -13.06
N LEU A 10 -55.92 12.68 -12.97
CA LEU A 10 -54.67 12.22 -12.36
C LEU A 10 -53.49 12.82 -13.13
N ILE A 11 -52.89 13.86 -12.55
CA ILE A 11 -51.57 14.34 -12.94
C ILE A 11 -50.56 13.35 -12.33
N SER A 12 -50.08 12.41 -13.15
CA SER A 12 -48.91 11.62 -12.83
C SER A 12 -47.68 12.54 -12.84
N SER A 13 -47.18 12.86 -11.66
CA SER A 13 -45.87 13.47 -11.47
C SER A 13 -44.80 12.51 -11.98
N VAL A 14 -44.30 12.78 -13.18
CA VAL A 14 -43.05 12.19 -13.68
C VAL A 14 -41.94 12.70 -12.78
N TRP A 15 -41.50 11.87 -11.84
CA TRP A 15 -40.21 12.06 -11.19
C TRP A 15 -39.16 11.86 -12.26
N CYS A 16 -38.67 12.96 -12.81
CA CYS A 16 -37.48 12.97 -13.65
C CYS A 16 -36.33 12.52 -12.74
N LEU A 17 -35.95 11.24 -12.84
CA LEU A 17 -34.66 10.78 -12.35
C LEU A 17 -33.60 11.65 -13.03
N PRO A 18 -32.59 12.16 -12.32
CA PRO A 18 -31.45 12.77 -13.00
C PRO A 18 -30.92 11.74 -13.99
N ALA A 19 -30.78 12.16 -15.24
CA ALA A 19 -30.18 11.33 -16.27
C ALA A 19 -28.87 10.75 -15.72
N GLN A 20 -28.68 9.44 -15.84
CA GLN A 20 -27.34 8.87 -15.75
C GLN A 20 -26.51 9.62 -16.78
N ASP A 21 -25.55 10.41 -16.33
CA ASP A 21 -24.54 10.99 -17.22
C ASP A 21 -23.95 9.85 -18.02
N ALA A 22 -24.24 9.81 -19.31
CA ALA A 22 -23.54 8.96 -20.24
C ALA A 22 -22.08 9.43 -20.23
N LEU A 23 -21.24 8.69 -19.52
CA LEU A 23 -19.80 8.92 -19.46
C LEU A 23 -19.22 8.57 -20.83
N GLU A 24 -19.17 9.56 -21.72
CA GLU A 24 -18.48 9.46 -23.00
C GLU A 24 -16.96 9.47 -22.79
N PRO A 25 -16.19 8.55 -23.42
CA PRO A 25 -14.73 8.55 -23.41
C PRO A 25 -14.13 9.90 -23.79
N ARG A 26 -13.11 10.37 -23.06
CA ARG A 26 -12.40 11.62 -23.35
C ARG A 26 -11.49 11.45 -24.58
N ALA A 27 -12.07 11.46 -25.78
CA ALA A 27 -11.33 11.49 -27.05
C ALA A 27 -11.37 12.87 -27.74
N THR A 28 -11.31 13.98 -26.99
CA THR A 28 -11.45 15.34 -27.57
C THR A 28 -10.16 16.17 -27.60
N GLY A 29 -8.97 15.53 -27.59
CA GLY A 29 -7.68 16.25 -27.69
C GLY A 29 -6.45 15.36 -27.90
N THR A 30 -5.28 15.97 -28.08
CA THR A 30 -3.98 15.25 -28.15
C THR A 30 -3.59 14.70 -26.78
N LEU A 31 -2.72 13.68 -26.73
CA LEU A 31 -2.20 13.14 -25.47
C LEU A 31 -1.60 14.24 -24.57
N GLU A 32 -0.85 15.18 -25.13
CA GLU A 32 -0.27 16.32 -24.39
C GLU A 32 -1.33 17.20 -23.72
N SER A 33 -2.45 17.44 -24.41
CA SER A 33 -3.55 18.24 -23.87
C SER A 33 -4.23 17.54 -22.69
N TRP A 34 -4.37 16.21 -22.75
CA TRP A 34 -4.89 15.42 -21.64
C TRP A 34 -3.93 15.39 -20.46
N LEU A 35 -2.65 15.09 -20.69
CA LEU A 35 -1.63 15.06 -19.61
C LEU A 35 -1.56 16.40 -18.87
N SER A 36 -1.64 17.52 -19.61
CA SER A 36 -1.65 18.86 -19.03
C SER A 36 -2.90 19.15 -18.19
N ALA A 37 -4.07 18.66 -18.62
CA ALA A 37 -5.32 18.85 -17.91
C ALA A 37 -5.48 17.89 -16.71
N GLU A 38 -4.97 16.67 -16.82
CA GLU A 38 -5.09 15.62 -15.81
C GLU A 38 -4.13 15.85 -14.65
N SER A 39 -2.94 16.41 -14.89
CA SER A 39 -1.93 16.66 -13.86
C SER A 39 -2.43 17.46 -12.63
N PRO A 40 -3.08 18.63 -12.77
CA PRO A 40 -3.63 19.32 -11.61
C PRO A 40 -4.80 18.56 -10.96
N VAL A 41 -5.58 17.79 -11.72
CA VAL A 41 -6.67 16.96 -11.19
C VAL A 41 -6.12 15.84 -10.33
N ALA A 42 -5.07 15.14 -10.78
CA ALA A 42 -4.46 14.06 -10.04
C ALA A 42 -3.82 14.55 -8.73
N LEU A 43 -3.10 15.68 -8.76
CA LEU A 43 -2.54 16.27 -7.54
C LEU A 43 -3.67 16.64 -6.56
N GLN A 44 -4.74 17.30 -7.03
CA GLN A 44 -5.87 17.65 -6.18
C GLN A 44 -6.61 16.40 -5.67
N GLY A 45 -6.69 15.33 -6.47
CA GLY A 45 -7.24 14.03 -6.09
C GLY A 45 -6.51 13.43 -4.89
N ILE A 46 -5.17 13.48 -4.90
CA ILE A 46 -4.35 13.09 -3.74
C ILE A 46 -4.68 13.97 -2.54
N LEU A 47 -4.62 15.30 -2.68
CA LEU A 47 -4.82 16.24 -1.57
C LEU A 47 -6.22 16.12 -0.95
N ASN A 48 -7.24 15.84 -1.76
CA ASN A 48 -8.60 15.61 -1.30
C ASN A 48 -8.73 14.35 -0.42
N ASN A 49 -7.79 13.41 -0.52
CA ASN A 49 -7.78 12.14 0.20
C ASN A 49 -6.80 12.12 1.38
N ILE A 50 -6.25 13.28 1.79
CA ILE A 50 -5.33 13.39 2.93
C ILE A 50 -5.97 14.20 4.05
N GLY A 51 -6.01 13.65 5.26
CA GLY A 51 -6.51 14.35 6.44
C GLY A 51 -5.57 15.50 6.88
N ALA A 52 -6.06 16.53 7.57
CA ALA A 52 -7.45 16.79 7.95
C ALA A 52 -8.19 17.72 6.96
N GLN A 53 -7.47 18.31 6.00
CA GLN A 53 -8.00 19.31 5.06
C GLN A 53 -8.55 18.69 3.77
N GLY A 54 -8.42 17.38 3.59
CA GLY A 54 -8.92 16.66 2.41
C GLY A 54 -10.44 16.63 2.34
N ASN A 55 -11.00 17.27 1.32
CA ASN A 55 -12.44 17.45 1.16
C ASN A 55 -13.25 16.16 0.96
N LYS A 56 -12.60 15.03 0.62
CA LYS A 56 -13.27 13.74 0.41
C LYS A 56 -13.14 12.79 1.61
N VAL A 57 -12.36 13.16 2.62
CA VAL A 57 -12.00 12.27 3.74
C VAL A 57 -12.23 12.89 5.11
N GLN A 58 -13.36 13.59 5.27
CA GLN A 58 -13.76 14.16 6.55
C GLN A 58 -13.70 13.11 7.67
N GLY A 59 -12.99 13.44 8.76
CA GLY A 59 -12.74 12.55 9.89
C GLY A 59 -11.38 11.86 9.87
N ALA A 60 -10.60 11.97 8.78
CA ALA A 60 -9.21 11.52 8.77
C ALA A 60 -8.30 12.48 9.55
N ASN A 61 -7.40 11.93 10.37
CA ASN A 61 -6.44 12.74 11.13
C ASN A 61 -5.41 13.43 10.21
N PRO A 62 -4.79 14.54 10.65
CA PRO A 62 -3.69 15.18 9.93
C PRO A 62 -2.60 14.19 9.51
N GLY A 63 -2.22 14.22 8.24
CA GLY A 63 -1.15 13.37 7.71
C GLY A 63 -1.54 11.91 7.49
N ILE A 64 -2.80 11.53 7.70
CA ILE A 64 -3.32 10.23 7.31
C ILE A 64 -3.75 10.29 5.84
N VAL A 65 -3.13 9.44 5.01
CA VAL A 65 -3.47 9.26 3.60
C VAL A 65 -4.50 8.14 3.50
N VAL A 66 -5.71 8.46 3.06
CA VAL A 66 -6.77 7.46 2.86
C VAL A 66 -6.63 6.85 1.47
N ALA A 67 -6.80 5.54 1.34
CA ALA A 67 -6.66 4.85 0.05
C ALA A 67 -7.72 5.34 -0.96
N SER A 68 -8.98 5.42 -0.55
CA SER A 68 -10.08 5.99 -1.32
C SER A 68 -11.18 6.53 -0.40
N PRO A 69 -11.97 7.54 -0.83
CA PRO A 69 -13.14 8.00 -0.10
C PRO A 69 -14.29 6.98 -0.10
N SER A 70 -14.19 5.89 -0.87
CA SER A 70 -15.22 4.84 -0.93
C SER A 70 -15.39 4.14 0.42
N LYS A 71 -16.62 4.16 0.94
CA LYS A 71 -17.01 3.52 2.22
C LYS A 71 -17.82 2.23 2.04
N SER A 72 -18.04 1.81 0.79
CA SER A 72 -18.87 0.64 0.49
C SER A 72 -18.57 0.09 -0.90
N ASN A 73 -18.45 -1.23 -0.98
CA ASN A 73 -18.33 -2.03 -2.20
C ASN A 73 -17.36 -1.48 -3.29
N PRO A 74 -16.06 -1.36 -2.96
CA PRO A 74 -15.42 -1.78 -1.71
C PRO A 74 -15.30 -0.65 -0.67
N ASP A 75 -15.19 -1.02 0.61
CA ASP A 75 -14.88 -0.08 1.70
C ASP A 75 -13.37 0.10 1.84
N TYR A 76 -12.87 1.22 1.33
CA TYR A 76 -11.46 1.59 1.28
C TYR A 76 -11.16 2.83 2.14
N PHE A 77 -12.09 3.19 3.03
CA PHE A 77 -11.95 4.35 3.91
C PHE A 77 -11.05 4.03 5.11
N TYR A 78 -9.81 3.66 4.81
CA TYR A 78 -8.74 3.34 5.74
C TYR A 78 -7.42 3.90 5.21
N THR A 79 -6.41 3.93 6.06
CA THR A 79 -5.04 4.23 5.64
C THR A 79 -4.25 2.93 5.55
N TRP A 80 -3.66 2.68 4.38
CA TRP A 80 -2.70 1.61 4.19
C TRP A 80 -1.29 2.18 4.29
N THR A 81 -0.41 1.49 5.02
CA THR A 81 0.98 1.92 5.18
C THR A 81 1.68 2.05 3.81
N ARG A 82 1.41 1.11 2.88
CA ARG A 82 1.96 1.12 1.53
C ARG A 82 1.46 2.31 0.71
N ASP A 83 0.15 2.47 0.58
CA ASP A 83 -0.48 3.54 -0.21
C ASP A 83 -0.06 4.92 0.30
N ALA A 84 -0.05 5.09 1.62
CA ALA A 84 0.41 6.32 2.26
C ALA A 84 1.89 6.60 1.94
N ALA A 85 2.77 5.62 2.10
CA ALA A 85 4.20 5.80 1.85
C ALA A 85 4.50 6.10 0.37
N LEU A 86 3.89 5.36 -0.57
CA LEU A 86 4.06 5.58 -2.02
C LEU A 86 3.54 6.97 -2.43
N THR A 87 2.37 7.35 -1.92
CA THR A 87 1.77 8.67 -2.21
C THR A 87 2.63 9.80 -1.65
N ILE A 88 3.11 9.68 -0.41
CA ILE A 88 3.95 10.72 0.19
C ILE A 88 5.30 10.80 -0.52
N LYS A 89 5.87 9.68 -0.96
CA LYS A 89 7.08 9.70 -1.80
C LYS A 89 6.84 10.50 -3.09
N CYS A 90 5.70 10.31 -3.76
CA CYS A 90 5.30 11.13 -4.89
C CYS A 90 5.18 12.62 -4.51
N LEU A 91 4.53 12.95 -3.40
CA LEU A 91 4.37 14.36 -2.97
C LEU A 91 5.71 15.02 -2.60
N VAL A 92 6.66 14.28 -2.02
CA VAL A 92 8.03 14.78 -1.80
C VAL A 92 8.68 15.12 -3.13
N ASP A 93 8.53 14.29 -4.17
CA ASP A 93 9.11 14.58 -5.48
C ASP A 93 8.42 15.79 -6.14
N GLN A 94 7.10 15.95 -6.00
CA GLN A 94 6.38 17.16 -6.46
C GLN A 94 6.83 18.42 -5.71
N PHE A 95 7.05 18.30 -4.40
CA PHE A 95 7.59 19.37 -3.56
C PHE A 95 8.98 19.82 -4.03
N LEU A 96 9.87 18.85 -4.28
CA LEU A 96 11.22 19.10 -4.81
C LEU A 96 11.19 19.70 -6.22
N ALA A 97 10.16 19.39 -7.01
CA ALA A 97 9.92 19.98 -8.32
C ALA A 97 9.27 21.39 -8.29
N GLY A 98 9.03 21.95 -7.10
CA GLY A 98 8.60 23.36 -6.92
C GLY A 98 7.24 23.55 -6.25
N GLN A 99 6.49 22.49 -5.95
CA GLN A 99 5.20 22.58 -5.24
C GLN A 99 5.42 22.75 -3.72
N THR A 100 5.99 23.89 -3.32
CA THR A 100 6.46 24.13 -1.94
C THR A 100 5.37 24.13 -0.89
N ASN A 101 4.11 24.39 -1.27
CA ASN A 101 2.94 24.32 -0.40
C ASN A 101 2.64 22.91 0.14
N LEU A 102 3.24 21.87 -0.43
CA LEU A 102 3.10 20.49 0.03
C LEU A 102 3.89 20.17 1.30
N GLU A 103 4.88 21.01 1.66
CA GLU A 103 5.90 20.66 2.65
C GLU A 103 5.32 20.14 3.95
N GLY A 104 4.29 20.78 4.50
CA GLY A 104 3.79 20.29 5.76
C GLY A 104 2.60 19.36 5.71
N ILE A 105 2.07 19.00 4.53
CA ILE A 105 1.40 17.71 4.41
C ILE A 105 2.42 16.57 4.59
N ILE A 106 3.64 16.74 4.05
CA ILE A 106 4.74 15.78 4.23
C ILE A 106 5.17 15.72 5.70
N GLN A 107 5.29 16.86 6.38
CA GLN A 107 5.57 16.89 7.83
C GLN A 107 4.43 16.29 8.67
N ASP A 108 3.17 16.58 8.33
CA ASP A 108 2.00 16.00 9.01
C ASP A 108 1.98 14.48 8.84
N TYR A 109 2.36 13.95 7.67
CA TYR A 109 2.57 12.51 7.50
C TYR A 109 3.65 11.97 8.44
N VAL A 110 4.83 12.59 8.51
CA VAL A 110 5.87 12.14 9.46
C VAL A 110 5.32 12.10 10.89
N ASN A 111 4.58 13.14 11.29
CA ASN A 111 3.94 13.22 12.59
C ASN A 111 2.91 12.10 12.82
N SER A 112 2.09 11.79 11.82
CA SER A 112 1.07 10.73 11.95
C SER A 112 1.72 9.35 12.15
N GLN A 113 2.86 9.10 11.52
CA GLN A 113 3.58 7.83 11.65
C GLN A 113 4.24 7.65 13.03
N VAL A 114 4.61 8.73 13.72
CA VAL A 114 5.09 8.68 15.11
C VAL A 114 4.06 8.01 16.01
N ALA A 115 2.79 8.43 15.91
CA ALA A 115 1.70 7.83 16.67
C ALA A 115 1.38 6.41 16.16
N LEU A 116 1.27 6.23 14.85
CA LEU A 116 0.82 4.96 14.24
C LEU A 116 1.76 3.78 14.55
N GLN A 117 3.08 4.00 14.59
CA GLN A 117 4.04 2.95 14.96
C GLN A 117 3.78 2.37 16.36
N THR A 118 3.17 3.14 17.27
CA THR A 118 2.92 2.71 18.65
C THR A 118 1.60 1.97 18.85
N VAL A 119 0.72 1.94 17.84
CA VAL A 119 -0.62 1.35 17.94
C VAL A 119 -0.54 -0.17 17.95
N PRO A 120 -0.88 -0.85 19.07
CA PRO A 120 -0.96 -2.31 19.09
C PRO A 120 -2.09 -2.77 18.18
N ASN A 121 -1.83 -3.81 17.40
CA ASN A 121 -2.73 -4.31 16.37
C ASN A 121 -2.63 -5.84 16.25
N ARG A 122 -3.35 -6.42 15.28
CA ARG A 122 -3.42 -7.87 15.10
C ARG A 122 -2.13 -8.51 14.58
N SER A 123 -1.21 -7.73 13.99
CA SER A 123 0.13 -8.20 13.64
C SER A 123 1.12 -8.11 14.80
N GLY A 124 0.79 -7.41 15.89
CA GLY A 124 1.59 -7.31 17.11
C GLY A 124 1.63 -5.89 17.68
N SER A 125 2.62 -5.66 18.54
CA SER A 125 3.00 -4.32 19.02
C SER A 125 4.23 -3.81 18.26
N LEU A 126 4.64 -2.56 18.53
CA LEU A 126 5.80 -1.89 17.95
C LEU A 126 7.04 -2.83 17.82
N CYS A 127 7.35 -3.62 18.84
CA CYS A 127 8.54 -4.50 18.86
C CYS A 127 8.23 -5.99 18.67
N SER A 128 6.99 -6.36 18.36
CA SER A 128 6.57 -7.77 18.21
C SER A 128 5.86 -8.06 16.88
N GLY A 129 6.02 -7.17 15.88
CA GLY A 129 5.51 -7.38 14.53
C GLY A 129 4.45 -6.37 14.07
N GLY A 130 3.99 -5.47 14.96
CA GLY A 130 2.91 -4.52 14.69
C GLY A 130 3.18 -3.53 13.55
N LEU A 131 4.44 -3.30 13.20
CA LEU A 131 4.82 -2.46 12.05
C LEU A 131 4.48 -3.11 10.70
N GLY A 132 4.26 -4.43 10.67
CA GLY A 132 3.80 -5.16 9.50
C GLY A 132 2.29 -5.15 9.29
N GLU A 133 1.52 -4.42 10.12
CA GLU A 133 0.08 -4.28 9.91
C GLU A 133 -0.18 -3.46 8.63
N PRO A 134 -0.97 -3.98 7.68
CA PRO A 134 -1.17 -3.32 6.39
C PRO A 134 -1.91 -1.98 6.53
N LYS A 135 -2.97 -1.96 7.37
CA LYS A 135 -3.93 -0.87 7.40
C LYS A 135 -4.46 -0.52 8.79
N PHE A 136 -4.91 0.72 8.93
CA PHE A 136 -5.43 1.32 10.15
C PHE A 136 -6.67 2.17 9.86
N GLY A 137 -7.46 2.48 10.90
CA GLY A 137 -8.53 3.46 10.81
C GLY A 137 -7.99 4.84 10.38
N VAL A 138 -8.83 5.64 9.71
CA VAL A 138 -8.43 6.99 9.27
C VAL A 138 -8.17 7.97 10.43
N ASP A 139 -8.64 7.61 11.62
CA ASP A 139 -8.40 8.27 12.90
C ASP A 139 -7.14 7.74 13.62
N GLY A 140 -6.34 6.89 12.95
CA GLY A 140 -5.13 6.29 13.50
C GLY A 140 -5.38 5.13 14.46
N THR A 141 -6.62 4.64 14.59
CA THR A 141 -6.92 3.47 15.43
C THR A 141 -6.58 2.16 14.73
N GLN A 142 -6.42 1.09 15.51
CA GLN A 142 -6.18 -0.24 14.95
C GLN A 142 -7.36 -0.73 14.11
N PHE A 143 -7.07 -1.40 12.99
CA PHE A 143 -8.07 -2.20 12.28
C PHE A 143 -8.19 -3.59 12.91
N THR A 144 -9.39 -3.98 13.35
CA THR A 144 -9.63 -5.23 14.10
C THR A 144 -10.15 -6.39 13.25
N GLY A 145 -10.58 -6.13 12.01
CA GLY A 145 -11.11 -7.16 11.11
C GLY A 145 -10.07 -8.16 10.61
N ASP A 146 -10.53 -9.29 10.08
CA ASP A 146 -9.67 -10.25 9.39
C ASP A 146 -9.11 -9.62 8.11
N TRP A 147 -7.86 -9.95 7.77
CA TRP A 147 -7.12 -9.34 6.66
C TRP A 147 -5.86 -10.15 6.33
N GLY A 148 -5.36 -10.01 5.10
CA GLY A 148 -4.08 -10.55 4.68
C GLY A 148 -2.91 -9.83 5.36
N ARG A 149 -2.55 -10.28 6.57
CA ARG A 149 -1.49 -9.71 7.41
C ARG A 149 -0.49 -10.78 7.88
N PRO A 150 0.77 -10.42 8.19
CA PRO A 150 1.38 -9.11 7.97
C PRO A 150 1.72 -8.87 6.49
N GLN A 151 1.89 -7.61 6.12
CA GLN A 151 2.53 -7.22 4.86
C GLN A 151 3.84 -6.50 5.18
N ARG A 152 4.93 -6.99 4.61
CA ARG A 152 6.28 -6.66 5.09
C ARG A 152 6.99 -5.60 4.25
N ASP A 153 6.29 -5.03 3.28
CA ASP A 153 6.73 -3.93 2.42
C ASP A 153 6.46 -2.55 3.04
N GLY A 154 5.37 -2.39 3.81
CA GLY A 154 4.97 -1.12 4.43
C GLY A 154 6.10 -0.38 5.14
N PRO A 155 6.80 -1.00 6.12
CA PRO A 155 7.96 -0.39 6.78
C PRO A 155 9.05 0.07 5.82
N ALA A 156 9.38 -0.75 4.82
CA ALA A 156 10.42 -0.42 3.84
C ALA A 156 10.03 0.78 2.97
N LEU A 157 8.77 0.85 2.53
CA LEU A 157 8.24 1.97 1.76
C LEU A 157 8.20 3.27 2.59
N ARG A 158 7.79 3.18 3.86
CA ARG A 158 7.78 4.33 4.77
C ARG A 158 9.18 4.89 5.00
N VAL A 159 10.19 4.02 5.14
CA VAL A 159 11.61 4.42 5.16
C VAL A 159 11.97 5.21 3.91
N THR A 160 11.73 4.69 2.72
CA THR A 160 12.08 5.38 1.46
C THR A 160 11.36 6.74 1.32
N ALA A 161 10.09 6.83 1.71
CA ALA A 161 9.34 8.10 1.69
C ALA A 161 9.94 9.15 2.64
N MET A 162 10.24 8.76 3.88
CA MET A 162 10.81 9.66 4.89
C MET A 162 12.25 10.06 4.58
N ILE A 163 13.06 9.14 4.05
CA ILE A 163 14.44 9.44 3.64
C ILE A 163 14.47 10.45 2.49
N ALA A 164 13.52 10.39 1.55
CA ALA A 164 13.43 11.37 0.47
C ALA A 164 13.28 12.81 1.01
N TYR A 165 12.43 13.01 2.02
CA TYR A 165 12.30 14.32 2.68
C TYR A 165 13.49 14.64 3.60
N ALA A 166 14.06 13.65 4.29
CA ALA A 166 15.25 13.85 5.11
C ALA A 166 16.44 14.40 4.32
N ARG A 167 16.66 13.92 3.09
CA ARG A 167 17.71 14.43 2.19
C ARG A 167 17.51 15.92 1.88
N TYR A 168 16.27 16.35 1.68
CA TYR A 168 15.94 17.77 1.53
C TYR A 168 16.34 18.57 2.78
N LEU A 169 15.91 18.14 3.96
CA LEU A 169 16.22 18.83 5.22
C LEU A 169 17.73 18.92 5.47
N ILE A 170 18.48 17.84 5.21
CA ILE A 170 19.96 17.84 5.28
C ILE A 170 20.54 18.88 4.31
N SER A 171 20.03 18.96 3.08
CA SER A 171 20.49 19.96 2.10
C SER A 171 20.23 21.41 2.53
N LYS A 172 19.29 21.62 3.46
CA LYS A 172 18.97 22.92 4.09
C LYS A 172 19.70 23.15 5.42
N GLY A 173 20.62 22.26 5.81
CA GLY A 173 21.33 22.35 7.10
C GLY A 173 20.49 21.95 8.31
N GLN A 174 19.32 21.33 8.10
CA GLN A 174 18.39 20.92 9.16
C GLN A 174 18.64 19.47 9.64
N THR A 175 19.90 19.03 9.66
CA THR A 175 20.32 17.68 10.07
C THR A 175 19.80 17.31 11.47
N SER A 176 19.73 18.27 12.40
CA SER A 176 19.18 18.04 13.75
C SER A 176 17.70 17.65 13.73
N GLN A 177 16.89 18.20 12.82
CA GLN A 177 15.48 17.80 12.69
C GLN A 177 15.38 16.37 12.19
N VAL A 178 16.21 15.99 11.22
CA VAL A 178 16.27 14.62 10.72
C VAL A 178 16.65 13.64 11.83
N ALA A 179 17.72 13.94 12.58
CA ALA A 179 18.20 13.08 13.66
C ALA A 179 17.19 12.93 14.81
N ASN A 180 16.42 13.99 15.12
CA ASN A 180 15.55 14.01 16.30
C ASN A 180 14.09 13.65 16.01
N ILE A 181 13.60 13.83 14.78
CA ILE A 181 12.19 13.62 14.41
C ILE A 181 12.05 12.43 13.45
N ILE A 182 12.78 12.43 12.33
CA ILE A 182 12.62 11.41 11.29
C ILE A 182 13.32 10.10 11.65
N TRP A 183 14.58 10.18 12.08
CA TRP A 183 15.42 9.01 12.31
C TRP A 183 14.83 8.01 13.31
N PRO A 184 14.22 8.40 14.44
CA PRO A 184 13.60 7.44 15.35
C PRO A 184 12.49 6.59 14.70
N VAL A 185 11.68 7.18 13.82
CA VAL A 185 10.65 6.45 13.07
C VAL A 185 11.28 5.50 12.06
N VAL A 186 12.23 6.02 11.27
CA VAL A 186 12.98 5.25 10.25
C VAL A 186 13.75 4.09 10.88
N ALA A 187 14.36 4.27 12.04
CA ALA A 187 15.15 3.24 12.72
C ALA A 187 14.29 2.05 13.16
N ASN A 188 13.05 2.28 13.61
CA ASN A 188 12.11 1.20 13.94
C ASN A 188 11.73 0.38 12.70
N ASP A 189 11.46 1.05 11.58
CA ASP A 189 11.12 0.37 10.32
C ASP A 189 12.31 -0.42 9.75
N LEU A 190 13.52 0.16 9.78
CA LEU A 190 14.75 -0.53 9.38
C LEU A 190 15.02 -1.76 10.26
N THR A 191 14.76 -1.65 11.57
CA THR A 191 14.83 -2.77 12.50
C THR A 191 13.84 -3.87 12.12
N TYR A 192 12.60 -3.50 11.80
CA TYR A 192 11.60 -4.46 11.33
C TYR A 192 12.06 -5.16 10.04
N VAL A 193 12.56 -4.41 9.05
CA VAL A 193 13.06 -4.99 7.80
C VAL A 193 14.21 -5.97 8.08
N ALA A 194 15.22 -5.54 8.84
CA ALA A 194 16.36 -6.39 9.17
C ALA A 194 15.98 -7.67 9.93
N GLN A 195 14.94 -7.62 10.77
CA GLN A 195 14.48 -8.76 11.56
C GLN A 195 13.58 -9.72 10.76
N TYR A 196 12.69 -9.21 9.91
CA TYR A 196 11.58 -9.98 9.35
C TYR A 196 11.66 -10.21 7.83
N TRP A 197 12.67 -9.70 7.12
CA TRP A 197 12.74 -9.82 5.64
C TRP A 197 12.70 -11.27 5.13
N ASN A 198 13.29 -12.21 5.88
CA ASN A 198 13.35 -13.63 5.52
C ASN A 198 12.14 -14.44 6.02
N GLN A 199 11.06 -13.78 6.42
CA GLN A 199 9.79 -14.43 6.78
C GLN A 199 8.73 -14.15 5.72
N THR A 200 7.85 -15.12 5.46
CA THR A 200 6.71 -14.92 4.56
C THR A 200 5.76 -13.85 5.11
N GLY A 201 5.07 -13.19 4.19
CA GLY A 201 3.99 -12.24 4.45
C GLY A 201 3.07 -12.20 3.25
N PHE A 202 2.01 -11.40 3.33
CA PHE A 202 1.16 -11.16 2.17
C PHE A 202 1.85 -10.21 1.19
N ASP A 203 1.60 -10.42 -0.10
CA ASP A 203 2.09 -9.58 -1.17
C ASP A 203 1.34 -8.24 -1.24
N LEU A 204 1.76 -7.36 -2.15
CA LEU A 204 1.15 -6.04 -2.31
C LEU A 204 -0.33 -6.08 -2.73
N TRP A 205 -0.80 -7.22 -3.24
CA TRP A 205 -2.21 -7.42 -3.57
C TRP A 205 -3.04 -7.97 -2.42
N GLU A 206 -2.40 -8.19 -1.26
CA GLU A 206 -3.03 -8.64 -0.01
C GLU A 206 -3.61 -10.06 -0.08
N GLU A 207 -3.11 -10.88 -1.00
CA GLU A 207 -3.72 -12.16 -1.37
C GLU A 207 -2.82 -13.36 -1.13
N VAL A 208 -1.55 -13.28 -1.55
CA VAL A 208 -0.64 -14.42 -1.57
C VAL A 208 0.33 -14.31 -0.39
N SER A 209 0.19 -15.23 0.57
CA SER A 209 1.15 -15.37 1.67
C SER A 209 2.38 -16.15 1.20
N SER A 210 3.43 -15.42 0.77
CA SER A 210 4.70 -16.00 0.31
C SER A 210 5.83 -14.96 0.35
N ALA A 211 7.01 -15.29 -0.19
CA ALA A 211 7.99 -14.25 -0.50
C ALA A 211 7.58 -13.55 -1.81
N SER A 212 7.45 -12.22 -1.77
CA SER A 212 7.03 -11.35 -2.88
C SER A 212 8.18 -10.49 -3.39
N PHE A 213 8.33 -10.41 -4.71
CA PHE A 213 9.40 -9.67 -5.37
C PHE A 213 9.37 -8.17 -5.03
N PHE A 214 8.21 -7.52 -5.13
CA PHE A 214 8.03 -6.12 -4.74
C PHE A 214 8.42 -5.85 -3.28
N THR A 215 8.05 -6.75 -2.37
CA THR A 215 8.39 -6.64 -0.95
C THR A 215 9.91 -6.76 -0.75
N THR A 216 10.55 -7.79 -1.31
CA THR A 216 12.00 -7.98 -1.21
C THR A 216 12.78 -6.81 -1.83
N ALA A 217 12.33 -6.30 -2.98
CA ALA A 217 12.91 -5.14 -3.65
C ALA A 217 12.85 -3.89 -2.76
N SER A 218 11.68 -3.60 -2.19
CA SER A 218 11.47 -2.45 -1.31
C SER A 218 12.33 -2.55 -0.05
N GLN A 219 12.40 -3.74 0.56
CA GLN A 219 13.23 -4.01 1.73
C GLN A 219 14.71 -3.77 1.45
N TYR A 220 15.23 -4.29 0.33
CA TYR A 220 16.62 -4.06 -0.08
C TYR A 220 16.94 -2.57 -0.19
N ARG A 221 16.14 -1.82 -0.96
CA ARG A 221 16.31 -0.38 -1.14
C ARG A 221 16.30 0.34 0.22
N SER A 222 15.34 0.00 1.09
CA SER A 222 15.20 0.66 2.39
C SER A 222 16.45 0.54 3.27
N LEU A 223 17.11 -0.62 3.29
CA LEU A 223 18.32 -0.83 4.09
C LEU A 223 19.52 -0.06 3.53
N VAL A 224 19.67 -0.02 2.19
CA VAL A 224 20.74 0.76 1.54
C VAL A 224 20.55 2.25 1.82
N GLU A 225 19.34 2.77 1.65
CA GLU A 225 19.01 4.16 1.95
C GLU A 225 19.19 4.48 3.45
N GLY A 226 18.77 3.55 4.32
CA GLY A 226 18.87 3.67 5.77
C GLY A 226 20.31 3.75 6.27
N SER A 227 21.21 2.92 5.75
CA SER A 227 22.64 2.97 6.06
C SER A 227 23.26 4.31 5.63
N ALA A 228 22.95 4.76 4.40
CA ALA A 228 23.43 6.04 3.89
C ALA A 228 22.92 7.23 4.72
N LEU A 229 21.64 7.25 5.08
CA LEU A 229 21.10 8.31 5.94
C LEU A 229 21.77 8.30 7.32
N ALA A 230 21.92 7.12 7.94
CA ALA A 230 22.54 6.99 9.26
C ALA A 230 23.90 7.67 9.28
N ALA A 231 24.76 7.39 8.30
CA ALA A 231 26.07 7.99 8.17
C ALA A 231 26.00 9.53 8.05
N GLN A 232 25.07 10.07 7.25
CA GLN A 232 24.91 11.52 7.05
C GLN A 232 24.50 12.28 8.33
N ILE A 233 23.86 11.61 9.28
CA ILE A 233 23.39 12.21 10.54
C ILE A 233 24.24 11.79 11.76
N GLY A 234 25.40 11.17 11.54
CA GLY A 234 26.30 10.72 12.61
C GLY A 234 25.75 9.55 13.43
N LYS A 235 24.96 8.67 12.82
CA LYS A 235 24.45 7.40 13.36
C LYS A 235 25.03 6.22 12.56
N THR A 236 24.72 5.00 12.99
CA THR A 236 25.09 3.76 12.30
C THR A 236 23.85 2.88 12.11
N CYS A 237 23.87 2.03 11.07
CA CYS A 237 22.87 0.99 10.88
C CYS A 237 23.55 -0.37 10.55
N PRO A 238 24.20 -1.02 11.53
CA PRO A 238 24.94 -2.26 11.28
C PRO A 238 24.03 -3.40 10.77
N HIS A 239 22.75 -3.39 11.15
CA HIS A 239 21.77 -4.35 10.64
C HIS A 239 21.36 -4.07 9.20
N CYS A 240 21.36 -2.80 8.76
CA CYS A 240 21.22 -2.48 7.34
C CYS A 240 22.38 -3.10 6.53
N ASP A 241 23.62 -2.86 6.98
CA ASP A 241 24.83 -3.28 6.27
C ASP A 241 24.96 -4.81 6.19
N SER A 242 24.62 -5.50 7.28
CA SER A 242 24.69 -6.97 7.32
C SER A 242 23.57 -7.66 6.54
N GLN A 243 22.36 -7.09 6.47
CA GLN A 243 21.22 -7.76 5.85
C GLN A 243 21.04 -7.38 4.36
N ALA A 244 21.34 -6.15 3.94
CA ALA A 244 21.09 -5.70 2.56
C ALA A 244 21.73 -6.62 1.48
N PRO A 245 22.97 -7.11 1.61
CA PRO A 245 23.54 -8.04 0.63
C PRO A 245 22.78 -9.37 0.54
N GLN A 246 22.24 -9.87 1.66
CA GLN A 246 21.47 -11.13 1.69
C GLN A 246 20.09 -10.95 1.05
N ILE A 247 19.44 -9.80 1.27
CA ILE A 247 18.18 -9.44 0.59
C ILE A 247 18.42 -9.31 -0.91
N LEU A 248 19.51 -8.66 -1.34
CA LEU A 248 19.88 -8.57 -2.76
C LEU A 248 20.12 -9.96 -3.36
N CYS A 249 20.74 -10.88 -2.62
CA CYS A 249 20.93 -12.27 -3.03
C CYS A 249 19.58 -12.98 -3.22
N ALA A 250 18.66 -12.84 -2.26
CA ALA A 250 17.29 -13.38 -2.38
C ALA A 250 16.53 -12.78 -3.56
N LEU A 251 16.73 -11.50 -3.87
CA LEU A 251 16.11 -10.83 -5.02
C LEU A 251 16.50 -11.48 -6.37
N GLN A 252 17.65 -12.17 -6.44
CA GLN A 252 18.06 -12.88 -7.66
C GLN A 252 17.24 -14.16 -7.90
N SER A 253 16.70 -14.77 -6.84
CA SER A 253 15.97 -16.05 -6.92
C SER A 253 14.64 -15.98 -7.66
N TYR A 254 14.08 -14.79 -7.83
CA TYR A 254 12.81 -14.58 -8.52
C TYR A 254 12.93 -14.64 -10.05
N TRP A 255 14.15 -14.63 -10.61
CA TRP A 255 14.34 -14.72 -12.06
C TRP A 255 14.13 -16.14 -12.59
N THR A 256 13.16 -16.33 -13.48
CA THR A 256 12.82 -17.65 -14.05
C THR A 256 13.70 -18.06 -15.23
N GLY A 257 14.55 -17.15 -15.74
CA GLY A 257 15.21 -17.29 -17.03
C GLY A 257 14.56 -16.46 -18.15
N SER A 258 13.30 -16.04 -17.99
CA SER A 258 12.58 -15.24 -19.01
C SER A 258 11.72 -14.09 -18.47
N TYR A 259 11.21 -14.21 -17.24
CA TYR A 259 10.48 -13.18 -16.51
C TYR A 259 10.70 -13.31 -15.01
N VAL A 260 10.20 -12.35 -14.23
CA VAL A 260 10.23 -12.40 -12.76
C VAL A 260 9.02 -13.18 -12.26
N LEU A 261 9.25 -14.24 -11.48
CA LEU A 261 8.23 -14.92 -10.71
C LEU A 261 7.87 -14.02 -9.51
N SER A 262 6.81 -13.22 -9.60
CA SER A 262 6.54 -12.18 -8.59
C SER A 262 6.24 -12.69 -7.18
N ASN A 263 5.75 -13.91 -7.04
CA ASN A 263 5.49 -14.56 -5.76
C ASN A 263 5.99 -16.01 -5.81
N THR A 264 6.65 -16.44 -4.75
CA THR A 264 7.18 -17.82 -4.63
C THR A 264 6.10 -18.87 -4.32
N GLY A 265 4.88 -18.43 -4.00
CA GLY A 265 3.72 -19.28 -3.76
C GLY A 265 2.47 -18.81 -4.50
N GLY A 266 1.31 -19.40 -4.18
CA GLY A 266 0.00 -18.98 -4.70
C GLY A 266 -0.46 -19.65 -6.00
N GLY A 267 0.37 -20.47 -6.66
CA GLY A 267 -0.05 -21.30 -7.80
C GLY A 267 -0.38 -20.54 -9.09
N ARG A 268 0.06 -19.29 -9.22
CA ARG A 268 -0.11 -18.45 -10.42
C ARG A 268 1.10 -18.54 -11.34
N SER A 269 0.99 -18.04 -12.57
CA SER A 269 2.10 -17.99 -13.54
C SER A 269 3.31 -17.18 -13.06
N GLY A 270 3.09 -16.23 -12.14
CA GLY A 270 4.09 -15.30 -11.64
C GLY A 270 4.24 -14.02 -12.46
N LYS A 271 3.60 -13.93 -13.63
CA LYS A 271 3.59 -12.73 -14.48
C LYS A 271 2.63 -11.72 -13.90
N ASP A 272 3.18 -10.73 -13.19
CA ASP A 272 2.41 -9.81 -12.37
C ASP A 272 3.03 -8.41 -12.42
N ALA A 273 2.19 -7.37 -12.47
CA ALA A 273 2.58 -5.97 -12.39
C ALA A 273 3.36 -5.63 -11.12
N ASN A 274 3.30 -6.46 -10.07
CA ASN A 274 4.23 -6.50 -8.94
C ASN A 274 5.69 -6.28 -9.38
N SER A 275 6.13 -7.00 -10.42
CA SER A 275 7.50 -6.92 -10.93
C SER A 275 7.84 -5.60 -11.63
N ILE A 276 6.87 -5.00 -12.33
CA ILE A 276 7.00 -3.69 -12.97
C ILE A 276 7.05 -2.59 -11.89
N LEU A 277 6.13 -2.65 -10.93
CA LEU A 277 6.08 -1.76 -9.77
C LEU A 277 7.39 -1.81 -8.96
N ALA A 278 7.97 -2.99 -8.80
CA ALA A 278 9.26 -3.15 -8.13
C ALA A 278 10.41 -2.50 -8.93
N SER A 279 10.42 -2.62 -10.26
CA SER A 279 11.45 -2.03 -11.12
C SER A 279 11.42 -0.49 -11.07
N ILE A 280 10.24 0.12 -11.16
CA ILE A 280 10.11 1.58 -11.00
C ILE A 280 10.45 2.03 -9.58
N GLN A 281 10.14 1.21 -8.56
CA GLN A 281 10.52 1.50 -7.18
C GLN A 281 12.01 1.30 -6.91
N LEU A 282 12.73 0.54 -7.74
CA LEU A 282 14.19 0.39 -7.66
C LEU A 282 14.94 1.35 -8.58
N PHE A 283 14.25 2.17 -9.38
CA PHE A 283 14.88 3.13 -10.27
C PHE A 283 15.86 4.04 -9.53
N ASP A 284 17.09 4.11 -10.04
CA ASP A 284 18.12 5.05 -9.59
C ASP A 284 18.69 5.78 -10.81
N PRO A 285 18.56 7.13 -10.91
CA PRO A 285 19.05 7.87 -12.06
C PRO A 285 20.58 7.83 -12.22
N ALA A 286 21.32 7.53 -11.15
CA ALA A 286 22.78 7.44 -11.19
C ALA A 286 23.27 6.04 -11.61
N THR A 287 22.36 5.07 -11.77
CA THR A 287 22.70 3.68 -12.09
C THR A 287 22.29 3.34 -13.51
N GLY A 288 23.18 2.67 -14.25
CA GLY A 288 22.90 2.17 -15.60
C GLY A 288 21.97 0.95 -15.59
N CYS A 289 22.04 0.13 -16.64
CA CYS A 289 21.16 -1.03 -16.83
C CYS A 289 21.52 -2.25 -15.97
N ASP A 290 21.67 -2.06 -14.65
CA ASP A 290 22.04 -3.13 -13.71
C ASP A 290 20.89 -4.12 -13.48
N ALA A 291 21.08 -5.35 -13.98
CA ALA A 291 20.14 -6.45 -13.81
C ALA A 291 20.11 -7.03 -12.39
N LYS A 292 21.11 -6.77 -11.54
CA LYS A 292 21.12 -7.22 -10.13
C LYS A 292 20.05 -6.51 -9.32
N THR A 293 19.81 -5.24 -9.62
CA THR A 293 18.81 -4.40 -8.97
C THR A 293 17.59 -4.15 -9.85
N TYR A 294 17.44 -4.91 -10.95
CA TYR A 294 16.31 -4.82 -11.87
C TYR A 294 16.00 -3.38 -12.30
N GLN A 295 17.06 -2.60 -12.58
CA GLN A 295 16.89 -1.23 -13.09
C GLN A 295 15.98 -1.24 -14.33
N PRO A 296 15.16 -0.20 -14.55
CA PRO A 296 14.19 -0.18 -15.65
C PRO A 296 14.77 -0.50 -17.02
N CYS A 297 16.01 -0.07 -17.30
CA CYS A 297 16.70 -0.37 -18.56
C CYS A 297 17.45 -1.70 -18.62
N SER A 298 17.49 -2.48 -17.53
CA SER A 298 18.14 -3.78 -17.48
C SER A 298 17.44 -4.80 -18.38
N ASP A 299 18.21 -5.74 -18.92
CA ASP A 299 17.68 -6.74 -19.84
C ASP A 299 16.61 -7.64 -19.20
N LYS A 300 16.78 -8.03 -17.94
CA LYS A 300 15.77 -8.75 -17.15
C LYS A 300 14.48 -7.94 -16.99
N ALA A 301 14.57 -6.65 -16.66
CA ALA A 301 13.38 -5.82 -16.46
C ALA A 301 12.60 -5.61 -17.77
N LEU A 302 13.28 -5.44 -18.90
CA LEU A 302 12.66 -5.31 -20.23
C LEU A 302 12.04 -6.62 -20.72
N ALA A 303 12.73 -7.74 -20.54
CA ALA A 303 12.18 -9.07 -20.86
C ALA A 303 10.94 -9.38 -20.01
N ASN A 304 11.00 -9.06 -18.72
CA ASN A 304 9.85 -9.16 -17.83
C ASN A 304 8.69 -8.25 -18.25
N HIS A 305 8.96 -6.99 -18.58
CA HIS A 305 7.95 -6.03 -19.04
C HIS A 305 7.15 -6.58 -20.23
N LYS A 306 7.85 -7.16 -21.21
CA LYS A 306 7.19 -7.83 -22.34
C LYS A 306 6.29 -8.98 -21.86
N GLN A 307 6.82 -9.90 -21.06
CA GLN A 307 6.06 -11.10 -20.62
C GLN A 307 4.81 -10.74 -19.80
N VAL A 308 4.92 -9.74 -18.93
CA VAL A 308 3.79 -9.26 -18.11
C VAL A 308 2.75 -8.57 -18.98
N THR A 309 3.14 -7.61 -19.81
CA THR A 309 2.17 -6.84 -20.62
C THR A 309 1.52 -7.68 -21.71
N ASP A 310 2.25 -8.64 -22.28
CA ASP A 310 1.70 -9.63 -23.23
C ASP A 310 0.64 -10.53 -22.61
N SER A 311 0.76 -10.87 -21.32
CA SER A 311 -0.23 -11.70 -20.63
C SER A 311 -1.62 -11.08 -20.58
N PHE A 312 -1.72 -9.75 -20.70
CA PHE A 312 -3.00 -9.03 -20.70
C PHE A 312 -3.60 -8.81 -22.08
N ARG A 313 -2.84 -9.04 -23.17
CA ARG A 313 -3.30 -8.76 -24.53
C ARG A 313 -4.52 -9.58 -24.94
N SER A 314 -4.59 -10.83 -24.49
CA SER A 314 -5.64 -11.78 -24.88
C SER A 314 -6.77 -11.92 -23.86
N VAL A 315 -6.60 -11.42 -22.63
CA VAL A 315 -7.57 -11.63 -21.55
C VAL A 315 -8.59 -10.49 -21.43
N TYR A 316 -8.29 -9.29 -21.92
CA TYR A 316 -9.21 -8.14 -21.86
C TYR A 316 -9.76 -7.80 -23.24
N THR A 317 -11.08 -7.71 -23.36
CA THR A 317 -11.76 -7.36 -24.62
C THR A 317 -11.29 -6.01 -25.15
N ILE A 318 -11.04 -5.05 -24.26
CA ILE A 318 -10.55 -3.72 -24.64
C ILE A 318 -9.14 -3.73 -25.27
N ASN A 319 -8.40 -4.84 -25.15
CA ASN A 319 -7.09 -5.02 -25.77
C ASN A 319 -7.16 -5.73 -27.14
N ASN A 320 -8.36 -6.16 -27.58
CA ASN A 320 -8.53 -6.89 -28.83
C ASN A 320 -8.02 -6.07 -30.02
N GLY A 321 -7.18 -6.71 -30.85
CA GLY A 321 -6.63 -6.10 -32.06
C GLY A 321 -5.42 -5.18 -31.82
N ILE A 322 -4.99 -4.95 -30.58
CA ILE A 322 -3.78 -4.17 -30.30
C ILE A 322 -2.53 -5.05 -30.54
N ALA A 323 -1.80 -4.73 -31.61
CA ALA A 323 -0.61 -5.46 -32.03
C ALA A 323 0.57 -5.37 -31.03
N GLN A 324 1.53 -6.28 -31.19
CA GLN A 324 2.83 -6.19 -30.53
C GLN A 324 3.52 -4.85 -30.86
N GLY A 325 4.32 -4.34 -29.92
CA GLY A 325 4.95 -3.01 -30.05
C GLY A 325 4.01 -1.82 -29.81
N ARG A 326 2.76 -2.07 -29.41
CA ARG A 326 1.80 -1.08 -28.92
C ARG A 326 1.35 -1.44 -27.50
N GLY A 327 1.33 -0.46 -26.61
CA GLY A 327 0.94 -0.63 -25.22
C GLY A 327 -0.52 -1.06 -25.13
N VAL A 328 -0.88 -1.73 -24.04
CA VAL A 328 -2.23 -2.24 -23.76
C VAL A 328 -2.70 -1.82 -22.38
N ALA A 329 -3.97 -2.02 -22.06
CA ALA A 329 -4.45 -1.93 -20.70
C ALA A 329 -3.87 -3.08 -19.85
N VAL A 330 -3.25 -2.75 -18.72
CA VAL A 330 -2.50 -3.68 -17.85
C VAL A 330 -3.24 -3.82 -16.52
N GLY A 331 -3.44 -5.06 -16.05
CA GLY A 331 -4.01 -5.34 -14.71
C GLY A 331 -2.93 -5.72 -13.70
N ARG A 332 -3.33 -6.37 -12.60
CA ARG A 332 -2.40 -6.91 -11.60
C ARG A 332 -1.68 -8.14 -12.14
N TYR A 333 -2.43 -9.19 -12.43
CA TYR A 333 -1.97 -10.45 -13.01
C TYR A 333 -3.12 -11.07 -13.85
N SER A 334 -2.81 -11.93 -14.82
CA SER A 334 -3.80 -12.41 -15.81
C SER A 334 -4.91 -13.30 -15.23
N GLU A 335 -4.62 -13.93 -14.09
CA GLU A 335 -5.48 -14.83 -13.35
C GLU A 335 -6.41 -14.10 -12.36
N ASP A 336 -6.41 -12.76 -12.36
CA ASP A 336 -7.16 -11.93 -11.43
C ASP A 336 -8.68 -12.15 -11.56
N VAL A 337 -9.34 -12.19 -10.41
CA VAL A 337 -10.80 -12.34 -10.27
C VAL A 337 -11.41 -11.26 -9.37
N TYR A 338 -10.59 -10.42 -8.72
CA TYR A 338 -11.09 -9.36 -7.86
C TYR A 338 -11.87 -8.34 -8.69
N GLN A 339 -13.14 -8.12 -8.32
CA GLN A 339 -14.08 -7.30 -9.09
C GLN A 339 -14.19 -7.72 -10.58
N GLY A 340 -13.94 -8.99 -10.90
CA GLY A 340 -13.98 -9.53 -12.27
C GLY A 340 -12.63 -9.55 -12.99
N GLY A 341 -11.54 -9.11 -12.35
CA GLY A 341 -10.18 -9.14 -12.90
C GLY A 341 -10.03 -8.17 -14.05
N ASN A 342 -9.70 -6.91 -13.74
CA ASN A 342 -9.68 -5.83 -14.72
C ASN A 342 -8.30 -5.20 -14.86
N PRO A 343 -8.10 -4.38 -15.89
CA PRO A 343 -7.05 -3.37 -15.89
C PRO A 343 -7.09 -2.45 -14.66
N TRP A 344 -5.90 -2.02 -14.22
CA TRP A 344 -5.72 -1.04 -13.16
C TRP A 344 -5.03 0.19 -13.74
N TYR A 345 -5.50 1.39 -13.37
CA TYR A 345 -4.86 2.63 -13.81
C TYR A 345 -3.39 2.66 -13.41
N LEU A 346 -3.10 2.38 -12.13
CA LEU A 346 -1.73 2.38 -11.62
C LEU A 346 -0.80 1.37 -12.33
N ALA A 347 -1.31 0.20 -12.73
CA ALA A 347 -0.49 -0.80 -13.42
C ALA A 347 -0.18 -0.38 -14.86
N THR A 348 -1.14 0.25 -15.53
CA THR A 348 -0.97 0.78 -16.88
C THR A 348 0.00 1.97 -16.88
N PHE A 349 -0.08 2.86 -15.88
CA PHE A 349 0.90 3.95 -15.71
C PHE A 349 2.29 3.43 -15.35
N ALA A 350 2.41 2.44 -14.46
CA ALA A 350 3.69 1.85 -14.09
C ALA A 350 4.41 1.20 -15.29
N ALA A 351 3.66 0.59 -16.21
CA ALA A 351 4.22 0.08 -17.46
C ALA A 351 4.83 1.21 -18.31
N ALA A 352 4.13 2.35 -18.44
CA ALA A 352 4.68 3.52 -19.14
C ALA A 352 5.94 4.07 -18.43
N GLU A 353 5.86 4.22 -17.10
CA GLU A 353 6.90 4.77 -16.24
C GLU A 353 8.23 4.00 -16.35
N GLN A 354 8.17 2.67 -16.32
CA GLN A 354 9.37 1.83 -16.50
C GLN A 354 10.08 2.15 -17.82
N LEU A 355 9.34 2.37 -18.89
CA LEU A 355 9.91 2.65 -20.21
C LEU A 355 10.51 4.07 -20.28
N TYR A 356 9.88 5.07 -19.65
CA TYR A 356 10.46 6.41 -19.56
C TYR A 356 11.77 6.42 -18.75
N TYR A 357 11.81 5.71 -17.62
CA TYR A 357 13.04 5.53 -16.87
C TYR A 357 14.11 4.76 -17.65
N ALA A 358 13.71 3.75 -18.43
CA ALA A 358 14.66 3.03 -19.25
C ALA A 358 15.32 3.95 -20.28
N VAL A 359 14.52 4.79 -20.97
CA VAL A 359 15.01 5.80 -21.91
C VAL A 359 15.88 6.85 -21.21
N TYR A 360 15.52 7.28 -20.01
CA TYR A 360 16.34 8.18 -19.21
C TYR A 360 17.73 7.58 -18.98
N GLN A 361 17.81 6.33 -18.50
CA GLN A 361 19.09 5.66 -18.21
C GLN A 361 19.93 5.44 -19.47
N TRP A 362 19.32 5.05 -20.60
CA TRP A 362 20.02 4.93 -21.87
C TRP A 362 20.65 6.24 -22.34
N ARG A 363 19.93 7.36 -22.16
CA ARG A 363 20.44 8.70 -22.47
C ARG A 363 21.60 9.10 -21.55
N GLN A 364 21.49 8.83 -20.24
CA GLN A 364 22.55 9.12 -19.28
C GLN A 364 23.83 8.31 -19.56
N GLN A 365 23.70 7.01 -19.84
CA GLN A 365 24.86 6.15 -20.12
C GLN A 365 25.41 6.29 -21.56
N GLY A 366 24.70 7.01 -22.44
CA GLY A 366 25.12 7.25 -23.83
C GLY A 366 25.12 6.01 -24.73
N SER A 367 24.39 4.95 -24.37
CA SER A 367 24.30 3.73 -25.19
C SER A 367 23.08 2.86 -24.85
N ILE A 368 22.72 1.93 -25.72
CA ILE A 368 21.77 0.84 -25.48
C ILE A 368 22.49 -0.48 -25.76
N THR A 369 22.45 -1.41 -24.82
CA THR A 369 22.91 -2.78 -25.06
C THR A 369 21.71 -3.72 -25.14
N ILE A 370 21.54 -4.36 -26.30
CA ILE A 370 20.54 -5.40 -26.51
C ILE A 370 21.21 -6.75 -26.30
N THR A 371 20.70 -7.52 -25.33
CA THR A 371 21.19 -8.87 -25.03
C THR A 371 20.23 -9.90 -25.62
N ALA A 372 20.61 -11.18 -25.61
CA ALA A 372 19.69 -12.25 -26.00
C ALA A 372 18.41 -12.25 -25.12
N THR A 373 18.53 -11.88 -23.84
CA THR A 373 17.41 -11.77 -22.89
C THR A 373 16.41 -10.69 -23.31
N SER A 374 16.89 -9.49 -23.67
CA SER A 374 16.03 -8.35 -24.00
C SER A 374 15.66 -8.23 -25.48
N LEU A 375 16.29 -9.02 -26.37
CA LEU A 375 16.02 -8.98 -27.81
C LEU A 375 14.53 -9.12 -28.17
N PRO A 376 13.74 -10.03 -27.56
CA PRO A 376 12.31 -10.15 -27.88
C PRO A 376 11.51 -8.87 -27.58
N PHE A 377 11.84 -8.16 -26.49
CA PHE A 377 11.23 -6.86 -26.18
C PHE A 377 11.52 -5.84 -27.28
N PHE A 378 12.79 -5.73 -27.71
CA PHE A 378 13.15 -4.75 -28.74
C PHE A 378 12.59 -5.11 -30.11
N ARG A 379 12.47 -6.40 -30.48
CA ARG A 379 11.95 -6.82 -31.79
C ARG A 379 10.48 -6.46 -32.01
N ASP A 380 9.67 -6.41 -30.95
CA ASP A 380 8.28 -5.97 -31.08
C ASP A 380 8.16 -4.48 -31.38
N ILE A 381 9.06 -3.68 -30.82
CA ILE A 381 9.00 -2.20 -30.86
C ILE A 381 9.81 -1.66 -32.05
N TYR A 382 10.93 -2.31 -32.35
CA TYR A 382 11.86 -1.99 -33.43
C TYR A 382 12.30 -3.28 -34.11
N SER A 383 11.58 -3.66 -35.18
CA SER A 383 11.71 -4.96 -35.83
C SER A 383 13.10 -5.29 -36.37
N ALA A 384 13.99 -4.30 -36.56
CA ALA A 384 15.38 -4.50 -37.00
C ALA A 384 16.37 -4.71 -35.84
N ALA A 385 15.94 -4.67 -34.57
CA ALA A 385 16.80 -4.77 -33.39
C ALA A 385 17.70 -6.01 -33.39
N ALA A 386 19.01 -5.89 -33.21
CA ALA A 386 19.89 -7.06 -33.07
C ALA A 386 20.63 -7.00 -31.73
N THR A 387 21.22 -8.11 -31.31
CA THR A 387 22.12 -8.11 -30.15
C THR A 387 23.34 -7.24 -30.45
N GLY A 388 23.74 -6.42 -29.49
CA GLY A 388 24.88 -5.50 -29.65
C GLY A 388 24.72 -4.24 -28.80
N THR A 389 25.74 -3.40 -28.85
CA THR A 389 25.75 -2.11 -28.16
C THR A 389 25.69 -0.98 -29.19
N TYR A 390 24.70 -0.11 -29.04
CA TYR A 390 24.43 1.02 -29.91
C TYR A 390 24.74 2.31 -29.16
N ALA A 391 25.78 3.03 -29.61
CA ALA A 391 26.15 4.33 -29.04
C ALA A 391 25.10 5.40 -29.34
N SER A 392 24.98 6.41 -28.48
CA SER A 392 24.02 7.52 -28.62
C SER A 392 24.18 8.33 -29.91
N SER A 393 25.36 8.30 -30.54
CA SER A 393 25.62 8.91 -31.84
C SER A 393 25.06 8.13 -33.04
N SER A 394 24.63 6.88 -32.84
CA SER A 394 24.12 6.02 -33.92
C SER A 394 22.65 6.34 -34.25
N THR A 395 22.29 6.19 -35.52
CA THR A 395 20.89 6.29 -35.97
C THR A 395 20.01 5.20 -35.36
N THR A 396 20.59 4.02 -35.08
CA THR A 396 19.90 2.89 -34.43
C THR A 396 19.51 3.21 -32.99
N PHE A 397 20.39 3.83 -32.20
CA PHE A 397 20.05 4.30 -30.85
C PHE A 397 18.86 5.26 -30.89
N THR A 398 18.92 6.28 -31.75
CA THR A 398 17.84 7.28 -31.90
C THR A 398 16.52 6.62 -32.31
N SER A 399 16.57 5.65 -33.24
CA SER A 399 15.38 4.93 -33.70
C SER A 399 14.75 4.09 -32.58
N ILE A 400 15.57 3.38 -31.79
CA ILE A 400 15.10 2.58 -30.66
C ILE A 400 14.49 3.50 -29.58
N VAL A 401 15.17 4.58 -29.20
CA VAL A 401 14.65 5.54 -28.21
C VAL A 401 13.30 6.11 -28.64
N ASN A 402 13.18 6.55 -29.89
CA ASN A 402 11.92 7.10 -30.40
C ASN A 402 10.79 6.05 -30.42
N ALA A 403 11.09 4.82 -30.82
CA ALA A 403 10.12 3.75 -30.86
C ALA A 403 9.66 3.33 -29.44
N VAL A 404 10.58 3.27 -28.47
CA VAL A 404 10.25 2.97 -27.07
C VAL A 404 9.45 4.11 -26.42
N LEU A 405 9.76 5.37 -26.71
CA LEU A 405 8.95 6.51 -26.24
C LEU A 405 7.53 6.47 -26.82
N ALA A 406 7.38 6.15 -28.11
CA ALA A 406 6.06 5.99 -28.72
C ALA A 406 5.28 4.81 -28.12
N TYR A 407 5.98 3.72 -27.78
CA TYR A 407 5.40 2.59 -27.06
C TYR A 407 4.96 2.97 -25.64
N ALA A 408 5.79 3.71 -24.89
CA ALA A 408 5.44 4.23 -23.57
C ALA A 408 4.21 5.16 -23.61
N ASP A 409 4.18 6.13 -24.55
CA ASP A 409 3.06 7.06 -24.74
C ASP A 409 1.75 6.32 -25.07
N SER A 410 1.82 5.15 -25.72
CA SER A 410 0.62 4.37 -26.03
C SER A 410 -0.03 3.72 -24.79
N TYR A 411 0.70 3.49 -23.70
CA TYR A 411 0.09 3.10 -22.42
C TYR A 411 -0.71 4.24 -21.80
N PHE A 412 -0.17 5.47 -21.82
CA PHE A 412 -0.92 6.65 -21.40
C PHE A 412 -2.15 6.88 -22.27
N ALA A 413 -2.05 6.68 -23.59
CA ALA A 413 -3.19 6.82 -24.50
C ALA A 413 -4.31 5.80 -24.18
N ASN A 414 -3.97 4.57 -23.79
CA ASN A 414 -4.98 3.60 -23.32
C ASN A 414 -5.66 4.07 -22.04
N ALA A 415 -4.89 4.54 -21.04
CA ALA A 415 -5.48 5.04 -19.80
C ALA A 415 -6.36 6.28 -20.06
N GLN A 416 -5.89 7.22 -20.90
CA GLN A 416 -6.63 8.41 -21.33
C GLN A 416 -8.00 8.04 -21.91
N GLN A 417 -8.06 7.03 -22.78
CA GLN A 417 -9.31 6.59 -23.42
C GLN A 417 -10.38 6.22 -22.39
N TYR A 418 -9.97 5.66 -21.25
CA TYR A 418 -10.86 5.17 -20.21
C TYR A 418 -10.91 6.07 -18.96
N THR A 419 -10.23 7.22 -18.98
CA THR A 419 -10.37 8.24 -17.94
C THR A 419 -11.65 9.06 -18.20
N PRO A 420 -12.58 9.15 -17.22
CA PRO A 420 -13.77 9.98 -17.33
C PRO A 420 -13.45 11.45 -17.58
N GLN A 421 -14.43 12.20 -18.11
CA GLN A 421 -14.24 13.61 -18.46
C GLN A 421 -13.81 14.50 -17.27
N ASN A 422 -14.22 14.14 -16.06
CA ASN A 422 -13.85 14.87 -14.82
C ASN A 422 -12.43 14.56 -14.32
N GLY A 423 -11.69 13.63 -14.96
CA GLY A 423 -10.35 13.20 -14.55
C GLY A 423 -10.33 12.34 -13.28
N ALA A 424 -11.46 11.76 -12.87
CA ALA A 424 -11.48 10.87 -11.72
C ALA A 424 -10.78 9.54 -12.05
N LEU A 425 -9.76 9.18 -11.28
CA LEU A 425 -9.05 7.90 -11.42
C LEU A 425 -9.51 6.93 -10.32
N ALA A 426 -10.27 5.92 -10.72
CA ALA A 426 -10.65 4.81 -9.85
C ALA A 426 -9.46 3.84 -9.64
N GLU A 427 -9.70 2.76 -8.92
CA GLU A 427 -8.76 1.64 -8.84
C GLU A 427 -8.66 0.91 -10.18
N GLN A 428 -9.82 0.58 -10.78
CA GLN A 428 -9.92 -0.26 -11.97
C GLN A 428 -10.75 0.42 -13.07
N TYR A 429 -10.55 -0.05 -14.30
CA TYR A 429 -11.47 0.20 -15.41
C TYR A 429 -11.78 -1.11 -16.12
N SER A 430 -13.05 -1.29 -16.49
CA SER A 430 -13.62 -2.59 -16.88
C SER A 430 -12.88 -3.22 -18.05
N ARG A 431 -12.55 -4.51 -17.91
CA ARG A 431 -11.91 -5.30 -18.97
C ARG A 431 -12.71 -5.40 -20.27
N SER A 432 -14.02 -5.17 -20.21
CA SER A 432 -14.94 -5.37 -21.34
C SER A 432 -15.23 -4.09 -22.12
N ASN A 433 -15.44 -2.97 -21.42
CA ASN A 433 -15.89 -1.71 -22.01
C ASN A 433 -15.15 -0.48 -21.47
N GLY A 434 -14.22 -0.65 -20.53
CA GLY A 434 -13.40 0.43 -19.98
C GLY A 434 -14.10 1.38 -19.03
N SER A 435 -15.34 1.11 -18.59
CA SER A 435 -15.99 1.92 -17.56
C SER A 435 -15.25 1.80 -16.21
N PRO A 436 -15.00 2.89 -15.46
CA PRO A 436 -14.37 2.82 -14.15
C PRO A 436 -15.20 2.00 -13.15
N LEU A 437 -14.52 1.25 -12.27
CA LEU A 437 -15.17 0.45 -11.22
C LEU A 437 -14.24 0.25 -10.02
N SER A 438 -14.76 -0.46 -9.01
CA SER A 438 -14.13 -0.64 -7.69
C SER A 438 -13.99 0.71 -6.96
N ALA A 439 -13.01 0.85 -6.08
CA ALA A 439 -12.81 2.07 -5.28
C ALA A 439 -12.63 3.30 -6.19
N SER A 440 -13.52 4.28 -6.06
CA SER A 440 -13.41 5.56 -6.76
C SER A 440 -12.29 6.41 -6.19
N ASP A 441 -11.70 7.32 -6.98
CA ASP A 441 -10.69 8.27 -6.50
C ASP A 441 -9.56 7.59 -5.71
N LEU A 442 -8.97 6.52 -6.26
CA LEU A 442 -7.91 5.81 -5.56
C LEU A 442 -6.65 6.69 -5.53
N THR A 443 -6.17 7.00 -4.33
CA THR A 443 -5.01 7.87 -4.10
C THR A 443 -3.76 7.35 -4.82
N TRP A 444 -3.55 6.04 -4.85
CA TRP A 444 -2.43 5.44 -5.56
C TRP A 444 -2.55 5.57 -7.10
N SER A 445 -3.75 5.50 -7.68
CA SER A 445 -3.94 5.74 -9.12
C SER A 445 -3.52 7.16 -9.51
N TYR A 446 -3.86 8.16 -8.69
CA TYR A 446 -3.42 9.54 -8.89
C TYR A 446 -1.90 9.71 -8.73
N ALA A 447 -1.29 9.08 -7.71
CA ALA A 447 0.15 9.11 -7.52
C ALA A 447 0.92 8.42 -8.67
N ALA A 448 0.40 7.30 -9.18
CA ALA A 448 0.96 6.57 -10.32
C ALA A 448 0.91 7.40 -11.61
N PHE A 449 -0.17 8.15 -11.84
CA PHE A 449 -0.24 9.09 -12.96
C PHE A 449 0.85 10.17 -12.87
N LEU A 450 1.00 10.81 -11.70
CA LEU A 450 1.96 11.91 -11.51
C LEU A 450 3.42 11.44 -11.63
N THR A 451 3.74 10.27 -11.08
CA THR A 451 5.09 9.68 -11.15
C THR A 451 5.46 9.29 -12.59
N ALA A 452 4.56 8.62 -13.31
CA ALA A 452 4.74 8.34 -14.74
C ALA A 452 4.88 9.61 -15.58
N LEU A 453 4.12 10.67 -15.29
CA LEU A 453 4.22 11.96 -15.99
C LEU A 453 5.55 12.67 -15.70
N SER A 454 6.03 12.63 -14.46
CA SER A 454 7.36 13.14 -14.09
C SER A 454 8.46 12.37 -14.84
N ALA A 455 8.38 11.04 -14.87
CA ALA A 455 9.31 10.20 -15.62
C ALA A 455 9.33 10.55 -17.12
N ARG A 456 8.15 10.75 -17.73
CA ARG A 456 8.00 11.19 -19.12
C ARG A 456 8.68 12.54 -19.38
N LYS A 457 8.60 13.47 -18.43
CA LYS A 457 9.28 14.78 -18.46
C LYS A 457 10.76 14.73 -18.09
N ALA A 458 11.33 13.53 -17.86
CA ALA A 458 12.68 13.33 -17.34
C ALA A 458 12.94 14.02 -15.98
N VAL A 459 11.89 14.23 -15.20
CA VAL A 459 11.98 14.66 -13.80
C VAL A 459 12.07 13.42 -12.92
N VAL A 460 13.25 13.20 -12.33
CA VAL A 460 13.61 11.95 -11.65
C VAL A 460 13.88 12.19 -10.15
N PRO A 461 13.59 11.22 -9.27
CA PRO A 461 13.98 11.28 -7.86
C PRO A 461 15.51 11.29 -7.69
N SER A 462 16.00 11.66 -6.51
CA SER A 462 17.43 11.54 -6.20
C SER A 462 17.91 10.08 -6.18
N THR A 463 19.20 9.89 -6.45
CA THR A 463 19.86 8.57 -6.31
C THR A 463 19.69 8.00 -4.90
N TRP A 464 19.51 6.68 -4.82
CA TRP A 464 19.41 5.95 -3.56
C TRP A 464 20.65 5.07 -3.29
N GLY A 465 21.59 5.00 -4.23
CA GLY A 465 22.86 4.31 -4.07
C GLY A 465 22.91 2.92 -4.71
N ALA A 466 22.07 2.65 -5.73
CA ALA A 466 21.98 1.32 -6.34
C ALA A 466 23.30 0.84 -6.97
N ASN A 467 24.17 1.76 -7.43
CA ASN A 467 25.52 1.46 -7.94
C ASN A 467 26.40 0.66 -6.98
N SER A 468 26.13 0.70 -5.67
CA SER A 468 26.86 -0.06 -4.65
C SER A 468 26.44 -1.54 -4.55
N ALA A 469 25.45 -1.98 -5.35
CA ALA A 469 24.89 -3.32 -5.28
C ALA A 469 25.93 -4.41 -5.58
N GLN A 470 26.22 -5.24 -4.59
CA GLN A 470 27.09 -6.40 -4.69
C GLN A 470 26.35 -7.64 -4.17
N VAL A 471 26.12 -8.60 -5.07
CA VAL A 471 25.52 -9.89 -4.71
C VAL A 471 26.61 -10.74 -4.02
N PRO A 472 26.40 -11.25 -2.80
CA PRO A 472 27.38 -12.10 -2.14
C PRO A 472 27.52 -13.45 -2.88
N ASN A 473 28.68 -14.11 -2.72
CA ASN A 473 28.96 -15.40 -3.37
C ASN A 473 28.01 -16.53 -2.93
N SER A 474 27.39 -16.40 -1.75
CA SER A 474 26.42 -17.34 -1.22
C SER A 474 25.29 -16.58 -0.53
N CYS A 475 24.04 -16.98 -0.79
CA CYS A 475 22.88 -16.46 -0.10
C CYS A 475 22.63 -17.23 1.21
N SER A 476 22.28 -16.52 2.27
CA SER A 476 21.78 -17.08 3.52
C SER A 476 20.54 -16.32 3.97
N GLY A 477 19.47 -17.04 4.29
CA GLY A 477 18.29 -16.47 4.92
C GLY A 477 18.61 -16.07 6.37
N SER A 478 19.00 -14.82 6.57
CA SER A 478 19.40 -14.28 7.88
C SER A 478 18.34 -13.33 8.44
N SER A 479 18.52 -12.94 9.70
CA SER A 479 17.74 -11.90 10.36
C SER A 479 18.61 -11.23 11.41
N ALA A 480 18.38 -9.95 11.67
CA ALA A 480 19.06 -9.22 12.75
C ALA A 480 18.04 -8.46 13.60
N ASN A 481 18.06 -8.74 14.91
CA ASN A 481 17.20 -8.07 15.88
C ASN A 481 17.85 -6.75 16.31
N GLY A 482 17.17 -5.62 16.07
CA GLY A 482 17.61 -4.30 16.48
C GLY A 482 16.81 -3.74 17.66
N PRO A 483 17.28 -2.64 18.27
CA PRO A 483 16.49 -1.92 19.26
C PRO A 483 15.23 -1.34 18.61
N CYS A 484 14.17 -1.28 19.39
CA CYS A 484 12.88 -0.80 18.95
C CYS A 484 12.34 0.14 20.03
N VAL A 485 12.17 1.42 19.69
CA VAL A 485 11.92 2.51 20.66
C VAL A 485 10.87 3.46 20.09
N ALA A 486 9.83 3.74 20.87
CA ALA A 486 8.78 4.67 20.45
C ALA A 486 9.38 6.06 20.15
N ALA A 487 9.16 6.55 18.93
CA ALA A 487 9.45 7.94 18.59
C ALA A 487 8.50 8.87 19.36
N THR A 488 8.98 10.03 19.78
CA THR A 488 8.18 11.00 20.57
C THR A 488 8.13 12.40 19.96
N ASN A 489 9.11 12.75 19.13
CA ASN A 489 9.23 14.11 18.59
C ASN A 489 8.47 14.22 17.27
N THR A 490 7.82 15.36 17.08
CA THR A 490 7.06 15.70 15.87
C THR A 490 7.50 17.08 15.36
N PHE A 491 7.28 17.36 14.07
CA PHE A 491 7.38 18.71 13.54
C PHE A 491 6.31 19.60 14.17
N SER A 492 6.69 20.84 14.53
CA SER A 492 5.76 21.87 15.01
C SER A 492 5.29 22.74 13.86
N ARG A 493 3.98 22.84 13.62
CA ARG A 493 3.40 23.72 12.60
C ARG A 493 2.70 24.93 13.26
N PRO A 494 2.94 26.17 12.80
CA PRO A 494 2.12 27.32 13.20
C PRO A 494 0.67 27.10 12.74
N GLY A 495 -0.28 27.09 13.68
CA GLY A 495 -1.70 26.82 13.39
C GLY A 495 -2.12 25.35 13.48
N SER A 496 -1.17 24.40 13.52
CA SER A 496 -1.44 23.12 14.19
C SER A 496 -1.12 23.35 15.66
N THR A 497 -2.12 23.57 16.49
CA THR A 497 -1.89 23.42 17.92
C THR A 497 -1.36 21.99 18.08
N PRO A 498 -0.13 21.76 18.57
CA PRO A 498 0.20 20.44 19.08
C PRO A 498 -0.90 20.22 20.12
N THR A 499 -1.72 19.18 19.95
CA THR A 499 -2.40 18.66 21.12
C THR A 499 -1.27 18.14 21.98
N ALA A 500 -0.71 19.03 22.80
CA ALA A 500 0.14 18.65 23.88
C ALA A 500 -0.61 17.50 24.55
N THR A 501 0.11 16.43 24.82
CA THR A 501 -0.16 15.51 25.91
C THR A 501 -0.13 16.32 27.22
N SER A 502 -1.06 17.27 27.34
CA SER A 502 -1.62 17.62 28.62
C SER A 502 -2.37 16.38 29.05
N THR A 503 -2.20 15.99 30.30
CA THR A 503 -3.10 15.12 31.05
C THR A 503 -4.46 15.83 31.21
N GLY A 504 -5.05 16.25 30.08
CA GLY A 504 -6.30 16.97 29.99
C GLY A 504 -7.43 16.03 30.39
N ALA A 505 -8.15 16.43 31.43
CA ALA A 505 -9.36 15.76 31.85
C ALA A 505 -10.31 15.56 30.65
N CYS A 506 -10.89 14.36 30.57
CA CYS A 506 -11.92 13.97 29.59
C CYS A 506 -12.95 15.08 29.39
N SER A 507 -13.04 15.65 28.18
CA SER A 507 -14.16 16.53 27.82
C SER A 507 -15.45 15.73 27.57
N ALA A 508 -15.34 14.47 27.13
CA ALA A 508 -16.42 13.49 27.13
C ALA A 508 -15.87 12.06 27.09
N THR A 509 -16.47 11.18 27.90
CA THR A 509 -16.14 9.74 27.87
C THR A 509 -16.93 9.05 26.74
N PRO A 510 -16.31 8.15 25.95
CA PRO A 510 -17.02 7.38 24.93
C PRO A 510 -18.26 6.67 25.48
N THR A 511 -19.32 6.60 24.67
CA THR A 511 -20.55 5.88 25.03
C THR A 511 -20.38 4.36 24.98
N ARG A 512 -19.32 3.87 24.33
CA ARG A 512 -18.90 2.46 24.31
C ARG A 512 -17.40 2.34 24.60
N THR A 513 -17.01 1.24 25.22
CA THR A 513 -15.63 0.90 25.60
C THR A 513 -15.31 -0.50 25.06
N ASN A 514 -14.18 -0.63 24.35
CA ASN A 514 -13.68 -1.90 23.87
C ASN A 514 -13.01 -2.68 25.02
N VAL A 515 -13.66 -3.73 25.49
CA VAL A 515 -13.16 -4.55 26.60
C VAL A 515 -12.48 -5.80 26.04
N LEU A 516 -11.17 -5.91 26.25
CA LEU A 516 -10.38 -7.10 25.97
C LEU A 516 -10.56 -8.11 27.10
N PHE A 517 -11.29 -9.18 26.84
CA PHE A 517 -11.38 -10.34 27.72
C PHE A 517 -10.22 -11.29 27.42
N LYS A 518 -9.48 -11.66 28.46
CA LYS A 518 -8.42 -12.67 28.44
C LYS A 518 -8.84 -13.82 29.35
N ASN A 519 -8.78 -15.05 28.87
CA ASN A 519 -9.08 -16.24 29.64
C ASN A 519 -7.93 -17.24 29.55
N ILE A 520 -7.32 -17.57 30.69
CA ILE A 520 -6.34 -18.66 30.78
C ILE A 520 -7.09 -19.97 31.00
N VAL A 521 -7.02 -20.87 30.03
CA VAL A 521 -7.80 -22.10 30.01
C VAL A 521 -7.15 -23.18 29.15
N THR A 522 -6.82 -24.33 29.74
CA THR A 522 -6.26 -25.47 28.99
C THR A 522 -7.35 -26.17 28.19
N THR A 523 -7.26 -26.18 26.86
CA THR A 523 -8.25 -26.80 25.96
C THR A 523 -7.71 -28.07 25.30
N ASN A 524 -8.60 -29.01 25.00
CA ASN A 524 -8.27 -30.14 24.13
C ASN A 524 -8.25 -29.70 22.66
N TYR A 525 -7.62 -30.50 21.81
CA TYR A 525 -7.66 -30.30 20.36
C TYR A 525 -9.12 -30.23 19.88
N LEU A 526 -9.44 -29.23 19.05
CA LEU A 526 -10.78 -28.91 18.52
C LEU A 526 -11.82 -28.37 19.53
N GLU A 527 -11.46 -28.11 20.78
CA GLU A 527 -12.31 -27.28 21.65
C GLU A 527 -12.19 -25.79 21.26
N THR A 528 -13.31 -25.06 21.35
CA THR A 528 -13.33 -23.60 21.23
C THR A 528 -13.82 -22.97 22.53
N VAL A 529 -13.31 -21.78 22.85
CA VAL A 529 -13.74 -21.00 24.02
C VAL A 529 -14.58 -19.83 23.56
N ALA A 530 -15.69 -19.56 24.24
CA ALA A 530 -16.55 -18.40 23.98
C ALA A 530 -16.97 -17.73 25.30
N ILE A 531 -17.36 -16.46 25.22
CA ILE A 531 -17.94 -15.67 26.31
C ILE A 531 -19.41 -15.41 26.05
N VAL A 532 -20.24 -15.60 27.07
CA VAL A 532 -21.69 -15.35 27.04
C VAL A 532 -22.10 -14.60 28.30
N GLY A 533 -23.10 -13.74 28.24
CA GLY A 533 -23.51 -12.93 29.38
C GLY A 533 -24.90 -12.34 29.27
N SER A 534 -25.29 -11.57 30.28
CA SER A 534 -26.65 -11.07 30.49
C SER A 534 -27.07 -9.92 29.56
N ILE A 535 -26.19 -9.45 28.68
CA ILE A 535 -26.43 -8.35 27.73
C ILE A 535 -26.44 -8.86 26.29
N SER A 536 -27.09 -8.11 25.40
CA SER A 536 -27.23 -8.45 23.98
C SER A 536 -25.89 -8.67 23.28
N GLU A 537 -24.88 -7.84 23.58
CA GLU A 537 -23.54 -7.93 23.02
C GLU A 537 -22.82 -9.24 23.37
N LEU A 538 -23.26 -9.91 24.44
CA LEU A 538 -22.76 -11.22 24.88
C LEU A 538 -23.84 -12.31 24.77
N GLY A 539 -24.85 -12.10 23.93
CA GLY A 539 -25.83 -13.12 23.57
C GLY A 539 -26.98 -13.34 24.56
N SER A 540 -27.13 -12.52 25.61
CA SER A 540 -28.22 -12.63 26.60
C SER A 540 -28.40 -14.05 27.15
N TRP A 541 -27.30 -14.67 27.57
CA TRP A 541 -27.21 -16.07 28.04
C TRP A 541 -27.52 -17.17 27.00
N ASN A 542 -27.79 -16.80 25.75
CA ASN A 542 -27.94 -17.77 24.66
C ASN A 542 -26.56 -18.21 24.13
N THR A 543 -26.19 -19.46 24.35
CA THR A 543 -24.90 -20.05 23.96
C THR A 543 -24.68 -20.11 22.45
N ALA A 544 -25.76 -20.13 21.65
CA ALA A 544 -25.67 -20.04 20.19
C ALA A 544 -25.14 -18.65 19.74
N ASN A 545 -25.40 -17.61 20.53
CA ASN A 545 -24.99 -16.22 20.26
C ASN A 545 -23.76 -15.81 21.08
N ALA A 546 -23.08 -16.76 21.75
CA ALA A 546 -21.86 -16.48 22.51
C ALA A 546 -20.74 -16.00 21.58
N VAL A 547 -19.92 -15.06 22.07
CA VAL A 547 -18.81 -14.47 21.32
C VAL A 547 -17.59 -15.37 21.44
N ASN A 548 -17.07 -15.88 20.32
CA ASN A 548 -15.91 -16.78 20.32
C ASN A 548 -14.61 -16.02 20.66
N LEU A 549 -13.74 -16.67 21.45
CA LEU A 549 -12.39 -16.21 21.74
C LEU A 549 -11.40 -16.77 20.71
N SER A 550 -10.31 -16.04 20.51
CA SER A 550 -9.16 -16.42 19.70
C SER A 550 -8.11 -17.17 20.53
N ALA A 551 -7.58 -18.27 19.97
CA ALA A 551 -6.43 -19.00 20.50
C ALA A 551 -5.09 -18.55 19.89
N GLN A 552 -5.03 -17.43 19.17
CA GLN A 552 -3.81 -16.99 18.45
C GLN A 552 -2.58 -16.85 19.37
N ASN A 553 -2.78 -16.54 20.65
CA ASN A 553 -1.71 -16.39 21.64
C ASN A 553 -1.60 -17.60 22.60
N TYR A 554 -2.24 -18.72 22.26
CA TYR A 554 -2.18 -19.95 23.05
C TYR A 554 -0.85 -20.65 22.82
N THR A 555 -0.11 -20.93 23.89
CA THR A 555 1.12 -21.75 23.87
C THR A 555 1.04 -22.83 24.94
N SER A 556 1.95 -23.81 24.92
CA SER A 556 2.01 -24.87 25.95
C SER A 556 2.29 -24.35 27.37
N THR A 557 2.83 -23.14 27.51
CA THR A 557 3.15 -22.50 28.79
C THR A 557 2.23 -21.33 29.14
N ASN A 558 1.40 -20.88 28.19
CA ASN A 558 0.44 -19.79 28.36
C ASN A 558 -0.82 -20.08 27.54
N ASN A 559 -1.78 -20.75 28.19
CA ASN A 559 -3.03 -21.24 27.58
C ASN A 559 -4.05 -20.10 27.38
N LEU A 560 -3.63 -19.00 26.74
CA LEU A 560 -4.38 -17.76 26.63
C LEU A 560 -5.35 -17.78 25.45
N TRP A 561 -6.63 -17.61 25.78
CA TRP A 561 -7.70 -17.26 24.86
C TRP A 561 -8.10 -15.80 25.05
N TYR A 562 -8.46 -15.08 24.00
CA TYR A 562 -8.88 -13.68 24.15
C TYR A 562 -9.89 -13.20 23.11
N VAL A 563 -10.65 -12.16 23.45
CA VAL A 563 -11.52 -11.43 22.51
C VAL A 563 -11.72 -10.00 22.97
N THR A 564 -11.85 -9.07 22.03
CA THR A 564 -12.23 -7.68 22.32
C THR A 564 -13.69 -7.47 21.93
N VAL A 565 -14.51 -7.00 22.86
CA VAL A 565 -15.93 -6.70 22.62
C VAL A 565 -16.20 -5.22 22.93
N GLY A 566 -16.80 -4.49 22.00
CA GLY A 566 -17.25 -3.12 22.24
C GLY A 566 -18.53 -3.12 23.07
N LEU A 567 -18.50 -2.62 24.30
CA LEU A 567 -19.61 -2.67 25.26
C LEU A 567 -20.05 -1.26 25.68
N PRO A 568 -21.34 -1.01 26.01
CA PRO A 568 -21.77 0.29 26.50
C PRO A 568 -21.02 0.71 27.78
N ALA A 569 -20.48 1.92 27.81
CA ALA A 569 -19.76 2.42 28.98
C ALA A 569 -20.69 2.49 30.19
N ARG A 570 -20.17 2.19 31.39
CA ARG A 570 -20.91 2.10 32.67
C ARG A 570 -21.93 0.96 32.77
N ALA A 571 -22.13 0.16 31.72
CA ALA A 571 -22.98 -1.02 31.81
C ALA A 571 -22.40 -2.02 32.81
N SER A 572 -23.23 -2.53 33.71
CA SER A 572 -22.89 -3.65 34.59
C SER A 572 -23.65 -4.87 34.13
N PHE A 573 -22.96 -5.99 33.99
CA PHE A 573 -23.54 -7.24 33.50
C PHE A 573 -22.85 -8.45 34.12
N GLN A 574 -23.50 -9.59 34.00
CA GLN A 574 -22.93 -10.89 34.36
C GLN A 574 -22.49 -11.64 33.11
N TYR A 575 -21.45 -12.44 33.20
CA TYR A 575 -20.94 -13.26 32.10
C TYR A 575 -20.26 -14.54 32.62
N LYS A 576 -20.10 -15.49 31.70
CA LYS A 576 -19.30 -16.70 31.87
C LYS A 576 -18.56 -17.07 30.59
N TYR A 577 -17.46 -17.80 30.77
CA TYR A 577 -16.83 -18.54 29.70
C TYR A 577 -17.49 -19.91 29.51
N ILE A 578 -17.60 -20.33 28.25
CA ILE A 578 -18.05 -21.66 27.84
C ILE A 578 -17.02 -22.28 26.91
N ARG A 579 -16.90 -23.61 26.97
CA ARG A 579 -16.21 -24.40 25.95
C ARG A 579 -17.23 -25.10 25.08
N LYS A 580 -17.04 -25.05 23.77
CA LYS A 580 -17.85 -25.78 22.79
C LYS A 580 -17.02 -26.92 22.22
N GLN A 581 -17.55 -28.13 22.28
CA GLN A 581 -16.98 -29.31 21.63
C GLN A 581 -17.44 -29.41 20.17
N GLN A 582 -16.79 -30.26 19.40
CA GLN A 582 -17.09 -30.46 17.97
C GLN A 582 -18.49 -31.06 17.75
N ASP A 583 -19.03 -31.80 18.72
CA ASP A 583 -20.39 -32.35 18.69
C ASP A 583 -21.48 -31.31 19.04
N GLY A 584 -21.09 -30.06 19.31
CA GLY A 584 -21.98 -28.97 19.69
C GLY A 584 -22.30 -28.92 21.18
N SER A 585 -21.79 -29.85 22.00
CA SER A 585 -21.97 -29.80 23.45
C SER A 585 -21.27 -28.59 24.07
N VAL A 586 -21.91 -27.99 25.07
CA VAL A 586 -21.44 -26.77 25.74
C VAL A 586 -21.12 -27.06 27.20
N ARG A 587 -19.87 -26.81 27.60
CA ARG A 587 -19.43 -26.88 28.99
C ARG A 587 -19.25 -25.47 29.55
N TRP A 588 -19.97 -25.16 30.63
CA TRP A 588 -19.84 -23.88 31.34
C TRP A 588 -18.71 -23.92 32.35
N GLU A 589 -18.09 -22.77 32.62
CA GLU A 589 -17.27 -22.61 33.82
C GLU A 589 -18.12 -22.67 35.10
N SER A 590 -17.48 -22.99 36.23
CA SER A 590 -18.17 -23.18 37.51
C SER A 590 -18.78 -21.87 38.06
N ASN A 591 -19.75 -22.00 38.98
CA ASN A 591 -20.37 -20.86 39.67
C ASN A 591 -19.39 -20.18 40.65
N PRO A 592 -19.60 -18.89 40.99
CA PRO A 592 -20.68 -18.00 40.54
C PRO A 592 -20.41 -17.37 39.17
N ASP A 593 -21.44 -16.76 38.56
CA ASP A 593 -21.27 -15.89 37.40
C ASP A 593 -20.26 -14.77 37.71
N ARG A 594 -19.52 -14.32 36.69
CA ARG A 594 -18.62 -13.18 36.81
C ARG A 594 -19.43 -11.92 36.60
N THR A 595 -19.15 -10.87 37.37
CA THR A 595 -19.74 -9.55 37.17
C THR A 595 -18.66 -8.61 36.65
N TYR A 596 -19.00 -7.78 35.66
CA TYR A 596 -18.12 -6.73 35.16
C TYR A 596 -18.90 -5.45 34.93
N THR A 597 -18.30 -4.33 35.34
CA THR A 597 -18.80 -2.98 35.05
C THR A 597 -17.85 -2.33 34.06
N VAL A 598 -18.38 -1.98 32.88
CA VAL A 598 -17.59 -1.37 31.81
C VAL A 598 -17.10 0.01 32.28
N PRO A 599 -15.78 0.26 32.34
CA PRO A 599 -15.30 1.54 32.80
C PRO A 599 -15.62 2.62 31.77
N ALA A 600 -16.15 3.73 32.26
CA ALA A 600 -16.19 4.98 31.52
C ALA A 600 -14.81 5.64 31.67
N ASN A 601 -13.89 5.34 30.76
CA ASN A 601 -12.57 5.97 30.71
C ASN A 601 -12.30 6.65 29.36
N CYS A 602 -11.39 7.60 29.35
CA CYS A 602 -11.05 8.37 28.14
C CYS A 602 -10.37 7.52 27.06
N ALA A 603 -9.77 6.39 27.44
CA ALA A 603 -9.09 5.50 26.52
C ALA A 603 -10.07 4.68 25.64
N GLY A 604 -11.38 4.70 25.96
CA GLY A 604 -12.38 3.90 25.23
C GLY A 604 -12.06 2.41 25.22
N SER A 605 -11.23 1.94 26.15
CA SER A 605 -10.73 0.57 26.18
C SER A 605 -10.47 0.10 27.62
N ALA A 606 -10.58 -1.20 27.84
CA ALA A 606 -10.31 -1.85 29.11
C ALA A 606 -9.84 -3.29 28.90
N THR A 607 -9.26 -3.90 29.92
CA THR A 607 -8.89 -5.33 29.89
C THR A 607 -9.44 -6.02 31.12
N GLN A 608 -10.08 -7.16 30.92
CA GLN A 608 -10.52 -8.08 31.95
C GLN A 608 -9.74 -9.38 31.79
N SER A 609 -8.94 -9.74 32.79
CA SER A 609 -8.12 -10.96 32.78
C SER A 609 -8.68 -11.98 33.75
N ASP A 610 -8.99 -13.17 33.24
CA ASP A 610 -9.61 -14.27 33.97
C ASP A 610 -8.80 -15.56 33.79
N SER A 611 -8.97 -16.48 34.74
CA SER A 611 -8.62 -17.89 34.58
C SER A 611 -9.90 -18.70 34.70
N TRP A 612 -10.02 -19.77 33.90
CA TRP A 612 -11.18 -20.66 33.91
C TRP A 612 -11.48 -21.20 35.32
N ARG A 613 -12.76 -21.20 35.71
CA ARG A 613 -13.25 -21.66 37.02
C ARG A 613 -13.81 -23.08 37.00
#